data_AF-A0A7R6SSP5-F1
#
_entry.id   AF-A0A7R6SSP5-F1
#
_cell.length_a   1.000
_cell.length_b   1.000
_cell.length_c   1.000
_cell.angle_alpha   90.00
_cell.angle_beta   90.00
_cell.angle_gamma   90.00
#
_symmetry.space_group_name_H-M   'P 1'
#
loop_
_entity.id
_entity.type
_entity.pdbx_description
1 polymer ?
#
loop_
_entity_poly.entity_id
_entity_poly.type
_entity_poly.pdbx_seq_one_letter_code
_entity_poly.pdbx_strand_id
1 'polypeptide(L)'
;MGEIVLAAKVTHVPTMLLSERPGPLEGTRQQAIDGHKEIARRAREAGADTVVVLDTHWLVNNGYHINSRDHFKGVYTSNEFPHFIQNMEYEYTGNSALGDLIAEKATEKGVYTLSHQVESLDLEYGTLVPMRYMNPESDLKVVSVAGWCTVHSIESSRILGEAIREAIEASDSKVMLIASGSLSHAIWANDDYEANNGTFTISKEFNRQVDLRVLDLWQQGEISTFLKMLPEYADLCSGEGGMHDTAMLFGALGWDKYEGKGEIIGEYFPSSGTGQVNVVFSL
;
A
#
# COMPACT_ATOMS: atom_id res chain seq x y z
N MET A 1 -2.26 -18.65 16.90
CA MET A 1 -1.75 -17.31 17.26
C MET A 1 -1.16 -16.72 16.01
N GLY A 2 -1.85 -15.72 15.49
CA GLY A 2 -1.48 -15.01 14.29
C GLY A 2 -0.28 -14.10 14.53
N GLU A 3 0.35 -13.70 13.44
CA GLU A 3 1.52 -12.83 13.45
C GLU A 3 1.63 -12.12 12.11
N ILE A 4 2.21 -10.94 12.11
CA ILE A 4 2.69 -10.31 10.87
C ILE A 4 3.96 -11.10 10.51
N VAL A 5 3.98 -11.77 9.36
CA VAL A 5 5.15 -12.55 8.89
C VAL A 5 6.00 -11.77 7.90
N LEU A 6 5.43 -10.74 7.27
CA LEU A 6 6.13 -9.79 6.43
C LEU A 6 5.37 -8.46 6.42
N ALA A 7 6.10 -7.35 6.50
CA ALA A 7 5.56 -6.00 6.34
C ALA A 7 6.31 -5.27 5.23
N ALA A 8 5.59 -4.63 4.31
CA ALA A 8 6.20 -3.90 3.20
C ALA A 8 5.42 -2.66 2.78
N LYS A 9 6.14 -1.68 2.22
CA LYS A 9 5.56 -0.61 1.39
C LYS A 9 5.87 -0.89 -0.07
N VAL A 10 4.88 -0.81 -0.94
CA VAL A 10 5.02 -1.24 -2.33
C VAL A 10 4.35 -0.27 -3.30
N THR A 11 4.93 -0.15 -4.49
CA THR A 11 4.35 0.61 -5.61
C THR A 11 3.20 -0.16 -6.25
N HIS A 12 2.14 0.54 -6.65
CA HIS A 12 1.03 -0.04 -7.43
C HIS A 12 0.76 0.71 -8.73
N VAL A 13 1.77 1.39 -9.29
CA VAL A 13 1.56 2.23 -10.49
C VAL A 13 1.01 1.43 -11.67
N PRO A 14 -0.04 1.90 -12.36
CA PRO A 14 -0.58 1.22 -13.54
C PRO A 14 0.44 1.01 -14.67
N THR A 15 1.52 1.80 -14.72
CA THR A 15 2.62 1.60 -15.67
C THR A 15 3.29 0.23 -15.54
N MET A 16 3.14 -0.47 -14.41
CA MET A 16 3.56 -1.87 -14.26
C MET A 16 2.82 -2.78 -15.25
N LEU A 17 1.49 -2.62 -15.39
CA LEU A 17 0.71 -3.41 -16.35
C LEU A 17 1.05 -3.06 -17.80
N LEU A 18 1.34 -1.79 -18.08
CA LEU A 18 1.80 -1.38 -19.41
C LEU A 18 3.17 -1.94 -19.74
N SER A 19 4.03 -2.13 -18.73
CA SER A 19 5.35 -2.73 -18.91
C SER A 19 5.32 -4.19 -19.34
N GLU A 20 4.19 -4.89 -19.19
CA GLU A 20 4.01 -6.28 -19.64
C GLU A 20 3.61 -6.38 -21.12
N ARG A 21 3.25 -5.26 -21.77
CA ARG A 21 2.67 -5.24 -23.11
C ARG A 21 3.65 -4.64 -24.13
N PRO A 22 3.61 -5.09 -25.40
CA PRO A 22 4.38 -4.46 -26.46
C PRO A 22 4.07 -2.97 -26.56
N GLY A 23 5.11 -2.14 -26.57
CA GLY A 23 4.96 -0.69 -26.66
C GLY A 23 6.10 0.08 -26.00
N PRO A 24 5.99 1.41 -25.89
CA PRO A 24 7.06 2.27 -25.36
C PRO A 24 7.47 1.98 -23.91
N LEU A 25 6.60 1.32 -23.14
CA LEU A 25 6.84 0.99 -21.73
C LEU A 25 7.26 -0.47 -21.50
N GLU A 26 7.33 -1.30 -22.55
CA GLU A 26 7.68 -2.71 -22.44
C GLU A 26 8.99 -2.89 -21.65
N GLY A 27 8.94 -3.71 -20.59
CA GLY A 27 10.08 -4.00 -19.71
C GLY A 27 10.55 -2.87 -18.78
N THR A 28 9.99 -1.66 -18.87
CA THR A 28 10.47 -0.50 -18.09
C THR A 28 10.16 -0.54 -16.59
N ARG A 29 9.26 -1.42 -16.16
CA ARG A 29 8.88 -1.63 -14.74
C ARG A 29 9.20 -3.05 -14.25
N GLN A 30 10.02 -3.80 -14.98
CA GLN A 30 10.33 -5.20 -14.65
C GLN A 30 10.89 -5.35 -13.23
N GLN A 31 11.78 -4.45 -12.80
CA GLN A 31 12.37 -4.48 -11.46
C GLN A 31 11.32 -4.36 -10.34
N ALA A 32 10.29 -3.53 -10.53
CA ALA A 32 9.21 -3.36 -9.56
C ALA A 32 8.29 -4.59 -9.51
N ILE A 33 8.00 -5.17 -10.67
CA ILE A 33 7.20 -6.40 -10.80
C ILE A 33 7.92 -7.58 -10.15
N ASP A 34 9.22 -7.73 -10.40
CA ASP A 34 10.01 -8.80 -9.79
C ASP A 34 10.18 -8.57 -8.30
N GLY A 35 10.24 -7.31 -7.84
CA GLY A 35 10.20 -6.98 -6.43
C GLY A 35 8.91 -7.43 -5.74
N HIS A 36 7.74 -7.27 -6.38
CA HIS A 36 6.48 -7.80 -5.84
C HIS A 36 6.51 -9.33 -5.70
N LYS A 37 6.98 -10.03 -6.73
CA LYS A 37 7.10 -11.49 -6.70
C LYS A 37 8.05 -11.95 -5.59
N GLU A 38 9.18 -11.26 -5.41
CA GLU A 38 10.14 -11.57 -4.37
C GLU A 38 9.58 -11.35 -2.96
N ILE A 39 8.88 -10.24 -2.73
CA ILE A 39 8.18 -9.97 -1.47
C ILE A 39 7.18 -11.08 -1.17
N ALA A 40 6.36 -11.45 -2.15
CA ALA A 40 5.35 -12.49 -1.97
C ALA A 40 5.97 -13.88 -1.77
N ARG A 41 7.11 -14.19 -2.40
CA ARG A 41 7.87 -15.41 -2.16
C ARG A 41 8.35 -15.48 -0.71
N ARG A 42 8.99 -14.41 -0.20
CA ARG A 42 9.44 -14.32 1.19
C ARG A 42 8.29 -14.47 2.19
N ALA A 43 7.16 -13.82 1.93
CA ALA A 43 5.96 -13.94 2.78
C ALA A 43 5.42 -15.38 2.82
N ARG A 44 5.33 -16.06 1.67
CA ARG A 44 4.93 -17.48 1.62
C ARG A 44 5.90 -18.40 2.34
N GLU A 45 7.21 -18.16 2.22
CA GLU A 45 8.23 -18.93 2.96
C GLU A 45 8.13 -18.73 4.47
N ALA A 46 7.71 -17.54 4.91
CA ALA A 46 7.41 -17.25 6.31
C ALA A 46 6.03 -17.80 6.75
N GLY A 47 5.26 -18.40 5.84
CA GLY A 47 4.00 -19.08 6.10
C GLY A 47 2.76 -18.19 5.99
N ALA A 48 2.81 -17.06 5.26
CA ALA A 48 1.66 -16.20 5.05
C ALA A 48 0.46 -16.97 4.47
N ASP A 49 -0.73 -16.72 5.02
CA ASP A 49 -2.01 -17.23 4.53
C ASP A 49 -3.00 -16.11 4.15
N THR A 50 -2.70 -14.88 4.55
CA THR A 50 -3.56 -13.71 4.39
C THR A 50 -2.71 -12.50 4.03
N VAL A 51 -3.23 -11.64 3.15
CA VAL A 51 -2.69 -10.31 2.88
C VAL A 51 -3.67 -9.27 3.40
N VAL A 52 -3.15 -8.34 4.20
CA VAL A 52 -3.85 -7.10 4.53
C VAL A 52 -3.22 -6.00 3.70
N VAL A 53 -4.00 -5.38 2.81
CA VAL A 53 -3.56 -4.28 1.95
C VAL A 53 -4.12 -2.96 2.47
N LEU A 54 -3.24 -1.98 2.68
CA LEU A 54 -3.59 -0.60 3.01
C LEU A 54 -3.61 0.16 1.68
N ASP A 55 -4.81 0.48 1.19
CA ASP A 55 -5.07 0.86 -0.20
C ASP A 55 -5.23 2.37 -0.36
N THR A 56 -4.23 3.06 -0.91
CA THR A 56 -4.26 4.51 -1.16
C THR A 56 -5.14 4.94 -2.34
N HIS A 57 -5.88 4.03 -2.98
CA HIS A 57 -6.91 4.35 -3.97
C HIS A 57 -8.33 4.19 -3.47
N TRP A 58 -8.53 3.62 -2.28
CA TRP A 58 -9.85 3.57 -1.68
C TRP A 58 -10.15 4.81 -0.83
N LEU A 59 -10.82 5.77 -1.47
CA LEU A 59 -11.19 7.05 -0.89
C LEU A 59 -12.30 6.92 0.15
N VAL A 60 -12.05 7.43 1.35
CA VAL A 60 -13.03 7.48 2.44
C VAL A 60 -13.07 8.84 3.13
N ASN A 61 -14.30 9.25 3.50
CA ASN A 61 -14.57 10.58 4.06
C ASN A 61 -15.13 10.55 5.50
N ASN A 62 -15.68 9.43 5.97
CA ASN A 62 -16.27 9.34 7.31
C ASN A 62 -16.02 7.98 7.94
N GLY A 63 -15.13 7.95 8.94
CA GLY A 63 -14.66 6.72 9.53
C GLY A 63 -13.69 5.99 8.61
N TYR A 64 -13.07 4.96 9.17
CA TYR A 64 -12.25 4.02 8.41
C TYR A 64 -13.10 2.86 7.91
N HIS A 65 -12.73 2.30 6.77
CA HIS A 65 -13.47 1.22 6.13
C HIS A 65 -12.53 0.06 5.79
N ILE A 66 -13.02 -1.15 5.98
CA ILE A 66 -12.33 -2.40 5.67
C ILE A 66 -13.23 -3.22 4.75
N ASN A 67 -12.75 -3.58 3.57
CA ASN A 67 -13.41 -4.49 2.66
C ASN A 67 -12.91 -5.90 2.97
N SER A 68 -13.79 -6.69 3.58
CA SER A 68 -13.45 -8.00 4.17
C SER A 68 -14.46 -9.06 3.75
N ARG A 69 -15.04 -8.94 2.54
CA ARG A 69 -15.92 -9.96 1.97
C ARG A 69 -15.29 -11.35 2.04
N ASP A 70 -16.09 -12.40 2.19
CA ASP A 70 -15.57 -13.78 2.13
C ASP A 70 -15.04 -14.16 0.74
N HIS A 71 -15.55 -13.50 -0.30
CA HIS A 71 -15.16 -13.73 -1.68
C HIS A 71 -15.25 -12.45 -2.51
N PHE A 72 -14.21 -12.22 -3.30
CA PHE A 72 -14.07 -11.14 -4.26
C PHE A 72 -14.07 -11.73 -5.67
N LYS A 73 -14.91 -11.20 -6.56
CA LYS A 73 -14.90 -11.57 -7.99
C LYS A 73 -15.41 -10.39 -8.80
N GLY A 74 -14.68 -9.99 -9.83
CA GLY A 74 -15.07 -8.84 -10.63
C GLY A 74 -14.18 -8.60 -11.84
N VAL A 75 -14.50 -7.53 -12.56
CA VAL A 75 -13.74 -7.02 -13.70
C VAL A 75 -13.55 -5.53 -13.49
N TYR A 76 -12.29 -5.11 -13.32
CA TYR A 76 -11.95 -3.75 -12.98
C TYR A 76 -11.40 -2.96 -14.18
N THR A 77 -11.85 -1.73 -14.35
CA THR A 77 -11.23 -0.73 -15.23
C THR A 77 -10.97 0.51 -14.40
N SER A 78 -9.76 1.05 -14.47
CA SER A 78 -9.42 2.24 -13.68
C SER A 78 -10.24 3.43 -14.15
N ASN A 79 -10.92 4.08 -13.20
CA ASN A 79 -11.60 5.37 -13.43
C ASN A 79 -10.60 6.50 -13.68
N GLU A 80 -9.42 6.43 -13.06
CA GLU A 80 -8.36 7.43 -13.18
C GLU A 80 -7.52 7.23 -14.45
N PHE A 81 -7.17 5.98 -14.76
CA PHE A 81 -6.32 5.62 -15.90
C PHE A 81 -6.93 4.48 -16.73
N PRO A 82 -8.08 4.68 -17.39
CA PRO A 82 -8.76 3.64 -18.17
C PRO A 82 -7.98 3.19 -19.40
N HIS A 83 -6.95 3.92 -19.82
CA HIS A 83 -6.06 3.53 -20.91
C HIS A 83 -4.88 2.67 -20.41
N PHE A 84 -4.68 2.56 -19.09
CA PHE A 84 -3.65 1.74 -18.46
C PHE A 84 -4.22 0.42 -17.96
N ILE A 85 -5.28 0.46 -17.15
CA ILE A 85 -5.94 -0.73 -16.59
C ILE A 85 -7.32 -0.87 -17.20
N GLN A 86 -7.50 -1.93 -18.00
CA GLN A 86 -8.72 -2.24 -18.74
C GLN A 86 -9.12 -3.67 -18.51
N ASN A 87 -10.40 -3.90 -18.18
CA ASN A 87 -11.01 -5.22 -18.08
C ASN A 87 -10.17 -6.23 -17.29
N MET A 88 -9.59 -5.79 -16.17
CA MET A 88 -8.76 -6.62 -15.31
C MET A 88 -9.68 -7.53 -14.48
N GLU A 89 -9.80 -8.78 -14.91
CA GLU A 89 -10.50 -9.81 -14.14
C GLU A 89 -9.72 -10.12 -12.86
N TYR A 90 -10.45 -10.33 -11.76
CA TYR A 90 -9.89 -10.77 -10.49
C TYR A 90 -10.86 -11.68 -9.74
N GLU A 91 -10.29 -12.60 -8.96
CA GLU A 91 -11.04 -13.48 -8.08
C GLU A 91 -10.17 -13.88 -6.88
N TYR A 92 -10.60 -13.55 -5.66
CA TYR A 92 -9.85 -13.80 -4.43
C TYR A 92 -10.77 -14.32 -3.33
N THR A 93 -10.21 -15.14 -2.44
CA THR A 93 -10.85 -15.44 -1.15
C THR A 93 -10.56 -14.28 -0.20
N GLY A 94 -11.52 -13.83 0.60
CA GLY A 94 -11.27 -12.83 1.62
C GLY A 94 -11.29 -13.38 3.04
N ASN A 95 -11.18 -12.48 4.01
CA ASN A 95 -11.09 -12.84 5.43
C ASN A 95 -11.95 -11.89 6.29
N SER A 96 -13.26 -12.15 6.30
CA SER A 96 -14.26 -11.38 7.07
C SER A 96 -13.94 -11.34 8.56
N ALA A 97 -13.61 -12.49 9.15
CA ALA A 97 -13.27 -12.60 10.56
C ALA A 97 -12.10 -11.67 10.96
N LEU A 98 -11.04 -11.61 10.16
CA LEU A 98 -9.92 -10.69 10.45
C LEU A 98 -10.35 -9.23 10.26
N GLY A 99 -11.08 -8.90 9.19
CA GLY A 99 -11.55 -7.53 8.96
C GLY A 99 -12.47 -7.01 10.08
N ASP A 100 -13.38 -7.85 10.55
CA ASP A 100 -14.28 -7.52 11.67
C ASP A 100 -13.50 -7.30 12.96
N LEU A 101 -12.50 -8.14 13.23
CA LEU A 101 -11.64 -8.01 14.40
C LEU A 101 -10.79 -6.73 14.37
N ILE A 102 -10.26 -6.34 13.20
CA ILE A 102 -9.56 -5.05 13.04
C ILE A 102 -10.50 -3.88 13.35
N ALA A 103 -11.72 -3.89 12.80
CA ALA A 103 -12.70 -2.82 13.02
C ALA A 103 -13.12 -2.72 14.50
N GLU A 104 -13.31 -3.85 15.18
CA GLU A 104 -13.57 -3.92 16.62
C GLU A 104 -12.43 -3.27 17.40
N LYS A 105 -11.19 -3.74 17.23
CA LYS A 105 -10.02 -3.24 17.97
C LYS A 105 -9.76 -1.76 17.74
N ALA A 106 -9.94 -1.28 16.51
CA ALA A 106 -9.77 0.13 16.18
C ALA A 106 -10.83 1.00 16.87
N THR A 107 -12.09 0.54 16.86
CA THR A 107 -13.20 1.24 17.50
C THR A 107 -13.06 1.27 19.01
N GLU A 108 -12.59 0.20 19.64
CA GLU A 108 -12.26 0.15 21.07
C GLU A 108 -11.18 1.16 21.47
N LYS A 109 -10.23 1.44 20.55
CA LYS A 109 -9.20 2.47 20.71
C LYS A 109 -9.67 3.89 20.36
N GLY A 110 -10.96 4.08 20.05
CA GLY A 110 -11.53 5.38 19.73
C GLY A 110 -11.39 5.79 18.25
N VAL A 111 -10.96 4.89 17.37
CA VAL A 111 -10.92 5.13 15.92
C VAL A 111 -12.09 4.41 15.27
N TYR A 112 -13.15 5.17 14.98
CA TYR A 112 -14.37 4.63 14.38
C TYR A 112 -14.07 3.95 13.03
N THR A 113 -14.28 2.64 12.99
CA THR A 113 -13.91 1.78 11.85
C THR A 113 -15.04 0.78 11.57
N LEU A 114 -15.35 0.60 10.29
CA LEU A 114 -16.41 -0.30 9.81
C LEU A 114 -15.83 -1.37 8.88
N SER A 115 -16.18 -2.63 9.14
CA SER A 115 -15.89 -3.76 8.28
C SER A 115 -17.10 -4.05 7.36
N HIS A 116 -16.84 -4.36 6.09
CA HIS A 116 -17.86 -4.48 5.05
C HIS A 116 -17.77 -5.82 4.32
N GLN A 117 -18.92 -6.50 4.21
CA GLN A 117 -19.14 -7.68 3.37
C GLN A 117 -20.24 -7.40 2.33
N VAL A 118 -20.09 -6.31 1.58
CA VAL A 118 -21.08 -5.85 0.59
C VAL A 118 -20.77 -6.42 -0.79
N GLU A 119 -21.71 -7.14 -1.41
CA GLU A 119 -21.48 -7.84 -2.69
C GLU A 119 -21.09 -6.93 -3.86
N SER A 120 -21.59 -5.68 -3.88
CA SER A 120 -21.27 -4.70 -4.92
C SER A 120 -20.07 -3.82 -4.59
N LEU A 121 -19.40 -4.05 -3.45
CA LEU A 121 -18.20 -3.31 -3.07
C LEU A 121 -16.97 -4.06 -3.62
N ASP A 122 -16.42 -3.49 -4.68
CA ASP A 122 -15.25 -4.02 -5.39
C ASP A 122 -13.94 -3.64 -4.69
N LEU A 123 -12.84 -4.22 -5.18
CA LEU A 123 -11.48 -3.83 -4.78
C LEU A 123 -10.98 -2.71 -5.70
N GLU A 124 -10.30 -1.72 -5.12
CA GLU A 124 -9.65 -0.66 -5.88
C GLU A 124 -8.30 -1.13 -6.42
N TYR A 125 -7.77 -0.39 -7.40
CA TYR A 125 -6.54 -0.81 -8.07
C TYR A 125 -5.29 -0.77 -7.17
N GLY A 126 -5.31 0.03 -6.09
CA GLY A 126 -4.27 -0.01 -5.07
C GLY A 126 -4.19 -1.39 -4.40
N THR A 127 -5.29 -2.12 -4.28
CA THR A 127 -5.27 -3.54 -3.87
C THR A 127 -4.99 -4.48 -5.05
N LEU A 128 -5.64 -4.25 -6.19
CA LEU A 128 -5.60 -5.22 -7.30
C LEU A 128 -4.23 -5.32 -7.97
N VAL A 129 -3.47 -4.22 -8.10
CA VAL A 129 -2.14 -4.26 -8.75
C VAL A 129 -1.14 -5.09 -7.92
N PRO A 130 -0.99 -4.90 -6.60
CA PRO A 130 -0.21 -5.82 -5.78
C PRO A 130 -0.72 -7.25 -5.88
N MET A 131 -2.03 -7.49 -5.78
CA MET A 131 -2.58 -8.86 -5.79
C MET A 131 -2.34 -9.59 -7.11
N ARG A 132 -2.34 -8.88 -8.25
CA ARG A 132 -1.98 -9.44 -9.56
C ARG A 132 -0.58 -10.07 -9.58
N TYR A 133 0.39 -9.42 -8.93
CA TYR A 133 1.79 -9.88 -8.96
C TYR A 133 2.21 -10.69 -7.74
N MET A 134 1.57 -10.47 -6.59
CA MET A 134 1.88 -11.12 -5.32
C MET A 134 1.01 -12.35 -5.05
N ASN A 135 -0.22 -12.37 -5.56
CA ASN A 135 -1.21 -13.41 -5.31
C ASN A 135 -1.87 -13.94 -6.61
N PRO A 136 -1.09 -14.30 -7.67
CA PRO A 136 -1.67 -14.72 -8.95
C PRO A 136 -2.44 -16.03 -8.88
N GLU A 137 -2.10 -16.91 -7.93
CA GLU A 137 -2.78 -18.20 -7.70
C GLU A 137 -4.00 -18.07 -6.77
N SER A 138 -4.26 -16.87 -6.24
CA SER A 138 -5.32 -16.59 -5.28
C SER A 138 -5.31 -17.51 -4.05
N ASP A 139 -4.12 -17.93 -3.62
CA ASP A 139 -3.87 -18.82 -2.49
C ASP A 139 -3.84 -18.08 -1.14
N LEU A 140 -3.55 -16.78 -1.16
CA LEU A 140 -3.63 -15.90 0.01
C LEU A 140 -5.02 -15.26 0.12
N LYS A 141 -5.59 -15.25 1.32
CA LYS A 141 -6.82 -14.48 1.59
C LYS A 141 -6.54 -12.98 1.52
N VAL A 142 -7.54 -12.17 1.18
CA VAL A 142 -7.38 -10.71 1.03
C VAL A 142 -8.28 -9.95 1.99
N VAL A 143 -7.71 -8.93 2.64
CA VAL A 143 -8.43 -7.87 3.35
C VAL A 143 -7.90 -6.54 2.83
N SER A 144 -8.79 -5.64 2.40
CA SER A 144 -8.40 -4.29 1.96
C SER A 144 -8.85 -3.27 2.99
N VAL A 145 -7.96 -2.37 3.40
CA VAL A 145 -8.21 -1.29 4.36
C VAL A 145 -8.04 0.03 3.63
N ALA A 146 -9.02 0.91 3.72
CA ALA A 146 -8.97 2.20 3.03
C ALA A 146 -7.80 3.07 3.55
N GLY A 147 -6.89 3.42 2.64
CA GLY A 147 -5.69 4.22 2.89
C GLY A 147 -5.76 5.64 2.29
N TRP A 148 -6.80 5.99 1.52
CA TRP A 148 -7.01 7.34 1.03
C TRP A 148 -8.00 8.11 1.90
N CYS A 149 -7.47 8.73 2.94
CA CYS A 149 -8.26 9.45 3.92
C CYS A 149 -8.13 10.96 3.72
N THR A 150 -9.25 11.64 3.45
CA THR A 150 -9.25 13.08 3.11
C THR A 150 -9.31 14.02 4.31
N VAL A 151 -9.83 13.53 5.44
CA VAL A 151 -10.12 14.33 6.65
C VAL A 151 -9.58 13.70 7.94
N HIS A 152 -8.97 12.52 7.85
CA HIS A 152 -8.46 11.81 9.01
C HIS A 152 -7.09 12.35 9.42
N SER A 153 -6.69 12.10 10.68
CA SER A 153 -5.37 12.48 11.16
C SER A 153 -4.37 11.33 11.01
N ILE A 154 -3.08 11.66 10.87
CA ILE A 154 -1.99 10.66 10.93
C ILE A 154 -2.05 9.87 12.25
N GLU A 155 -2.42 10.53 13.35
CA GLU A 155 -2.56 9.90 14.67
C GLU A 155 -3.68 8.84 14.68
N SER A 156 -4.83 9.12 14.06
CA SER A 156 -5.90 8.13 13.92
C SER A 156 -5.46 6.93 13.06
N SER A 157 -4.68 7.16 12.01
CA SER A 157 -4.12 6.08 11.18
C SER A 157 -3.05 5.27 11.91
N ARG A 158 -2.23 5.91 12.75
CA ARG A 158 -1.30 5.23 13.64
C ARG A 158 -2.04 4.27 14.56
N ILE A 159 -3.10 4.74 15.23
CA ILE A 159 -3.92 3.91 16.14
C ILE A 159 -4.62 2.77 15.39
N LEU A 160 -5.10 3.01 14.15
CA LEU A 160 -5.62 1.93 13.31
C LEU A 160 -4.53 0.90 12.98
N GLY A 161 -3.29 1.33 12.73
CA GLY A 161 -2.14 0.42 12.59
C GLY A 161 -1.91 -0.46 13.82
N GLU A 162 -1.97 0.12 15.02
CA GLU A 162 -1.88 -0.64 16.28
C GLU A 162 -3.03 -1.65 16.41
N ALA A 163 -4.25 -1.25 16.04
CA ALA A 163 -5.41 -2.15 16.03
C ALA A 163 -5.26 -3.29 15.02
N ILE A 164 -4.66 -3.03 13.85
CA ILE A 164 -4.34 -4.07 12.85
C ILE A 164 -3.42 -5.11 13.47
N ARG A 165 -2.35 -4.69 14.14
CA ARG A 165 -1.44 -5.63 14.82
C ARG A 165 -2.15 -6.45 15.89
N GLU A 166 -2.90 -5.80 16.79
CA GLU A 166 -3.61 -6.50 17.87
C GLU A 166 -4.64 -7.51 17.33
N ALA A 167 -5.35 -7.17 16.25
CA ALA A 167 -6.28 -8.08 15.60
C ALA A 167 -5.56 -9.28 14.98
N ILE A 168 -4.41 -9.07 14.34
CA ILE A 168 -3.61 -10.15 13.76
C ILE A 168 -3.10 -11.10 14.85
N GLU A 169 -2.52 -10.57 15.93
CA GLU A 169 -2.01 -11.37 17.06
C GLU A 169 -3.13 -12.17 17.76
N ALA A 170 -4.35 -11.62 17.83
CA ALA A 170 -5.53 -12.27 18.39
C ALA A 170 -6.22 -13.26 17.44
N SER A 171 -5.84 -13.29 16.15
CA SER A 171 -6.37 -14.21 15.15
C SER A 171 -5.52 -15.48 15.03
N ASP A 172 -5.82 -16.30 14.02
CA ASP A 172 -4.97 -17.41 13.58
C ASP A 172 -4.25 -17.15 12.25
N SER A 173 -4.36 -15.94 11.70
CA SER A 173 -3.79 -15.57 10.40
C SER A 173 -2.31 -15.23 10.50
N LYS A 174 -1.52 -15.78 9.58
CA LYS A 174 -0.16 -15.31 9.29
C LYS A 174 -0.23 -14.29 8.16
N VAL A 175 0.07 -13.03 8.48
CA VAL A 175 -0.26 -11.89 7.62
C VAL A 175 0.95 -11.31 6.91
N MET A 176 0.84 -11.17 5.59
CA MET A 176 1.62 -10.23 4.80
C MET A 176 0.91 -8.86 4.84
N LEU A 177 1.50 -7.87 5.53
CA LEU A 177 0.96 -6.52 5.62
C LEU A 177 1.58 -5.63 4.55
N ILE A 178 0.76 -5.09 3.65
CA ILE A 178 1.21 -4.30 2.51
C ILE A 178 0.64 -2.89 2.59
N ALA A 179 1.49 -1.89 2.78
CA ALA A 179 1.17 -0.50 2.45
C ALA A 179 1.29 -0.32 0.93
N SER A 180 0.15 -0.31 0.24
CA SER A 180 0.09 -0.11 -1.21
C SER A 180 -0.07 1.37 -1.46
N GLY A 181 1.06 2.02 -1.75
CA GLY A 181 1.24 3.45 -1.64
C GLY A 181 2.60 3.84 -2.19
N SER A 182 2.65 4.80 -3.10
CA SER A 182 3.88 5.48 -3.47
C SER A 182 4.39 6.40 -2.36
N LEU A 183 5.53 7.05 -2.62
CA LEU A 183 6.15 8.05 -1.76
C LEU A 183 5.51 9.42 -2.05
N SER A 184 6.26 10.34 -2.65
CA SER A 184 5.74 11.65 -3.02
C SER A 184 4.76 11.51 -4.19
N HIS A 185 3.63 12.19 -4.12
CA HIS A 185 2.52 11.97 -5.05
C HIS A 185 1.96 13.28 -5.63
N ALA A 186 2.88 14.11 -6.12
CA ALA A 186 2.54 15.24 -6.99
C ALA A 186 2.59 14.79 -8.46
N ILE A 187 1.45 14.50 -9.07
CA ILE A 187 1.36 14.15 -10.49
C ILE A 187 1.72 15.37 -11.35
N TRP A 188 2.33 15.14 -12.51
CA TRP A 188 2.54 16.19 -13.51
C TRP A 188 1.23 16.87 -13.91
N ALA A 189 1.22 18.20 -13.97
CA ALA A 189 0.12 18.93 -14.58
C ALA A 189 -0.01 18.54 -16.06
N ASN A 190 -1.25 18.51 -16.57
CA ASN A 190 -1.53 18.09 -17.95
C ASN A 190 -0.67 18.85 -18.97
N ASP A 191 -0.52 20.17 -18.79
CA ASP A 191 0.20 21.05 -19.72
C ASP A 191 1.72 20.80 -19.72
N ASP A 192 2.25 20.17 -18.68
CA ASP A 192 3.68 19.92 -18.49
C ASP A 192 4.08 18.46 -18.72
N TYR A 193 3.11 17.53 -18.75
CA TYR A 193 3.35 16.08 -18.75
C TYR A 193 4.25 15.62 -19.91
N GLU A 194 3.87 15.96 -21.15
CA GLU A 194 4.60 15.49 -22.34
C GLU A 194 5.99 16.14 -22.44
N ALA A 195 6.06 17.46 -22.22
CA ALA A 195 7.30 18.24 -22.32
C ALA A 195 8.39 17.75 -21.35
N ASN A 196 7.99 17.16 -20.22
CA ASN A 196 8.91 16.66 -19.19
C ASN A 196 9.11 15.14 -19.22
N ASN A 197 8.66 14.46 -20.27
CA ASN A 197 8.68 12.99 -20.32
C ASN A 197 8.04 12.37 -19.05
N GLY A 198 6.87 12.89 -18.69
CA GLY A 198 6.26 12.73 -17.36
C GLY A 198 6.12 11.29 -16.89
N THR A 199 5.98 10.35 -17.83
CA THR A 199 5.96 8.91 -17.57
C THR A 199 7.16 8.42 -16.76
N PHE A 200 8.35 9.02 -16.94
CA PHE A 200 9.61 8.55 -16.35
C PHE A 200 10.28 9.54 -15.41
N THR A 201 9.64 10.69 -15.15
CA THR A 201 10.24 11.77 -14.35
C THR A 201 9.38 12.11 -13.14
N ILE A 202 10.02 12.72 -12.15
CA ILE A 202 9.39 13.28 -10.95
C ILE A 202 9.01 14.73 -11.20
N SER A 203 7.85 15.18 -10.68
CA SER A 203 7.31 16.50 -10.97
C SER A 203 8.04 17.64 -10.25
N LYS A 204 8.69 17.33 -9.12
CA LYS A 204 9.43 18.30 -8.31
C LYS A 204 10.72 17.67 -7.81
N GLU A 205 11.86 18.34 -8.03
CA GLU A 205 13.14 17.87 -7.49
C GLU A 205 13.15 17.85 -5.96
N PHE A 206 12.43 18.77 -5.31
CA PHE A 206 12.24 18.74 -3.86
C PHE A 206 11.67 17.39 -3.40
N ASN A 207 10.60 16.91 -4.05
CA ASN A 207 9.99 15.62 -3.75
C ASN A 207 11.00 14.48 -3.88
N ARG A 208 11.82 14.47 -4.94
CA ARG A 208 12.86 13.46 -5.13
C ARG A 208 13.85 13.42 -3.98
N GLN A 209 14.34 14.58 -3.56
CA GLN A 209 15.35 14.67 -2.51
C GLN A 209 14.78 14.21 -1.15
N VAL A 210 13.52 14.54 -0.86
CA VAL A 210 12.89 14.09 0.38
C VAL A 210 12.56 12.59 0.32
N ASP A 211 12.13 12.06 -0.83
CA ASP A 211 11.94 10.61 -1.03
C ASP A 211 13.24 9.83 -0.77
N LEU A 212 14.35 10.28 -1.36
CA LEU A 212 15.66 9.68 -1.14
C LEU A 212 16.09 9.76 0.33
N ARG A 213 15.77 10.86 1.04
CA ARG A 213 16.03 10.98 2.47
C ARG A 213 15.15 10.03 3.30
N VAL A 214 13.89 9.86 2.95
CA VAL A 214 13.00 8.88 3.62
C VAL A 214 13.56 7.47 3.48
N LEU A 215 13.99 7.09 2.27
CA LEU A 215 14.58 5.79 2.01
C LEU A 215 15.87 5.57 2.80
N ASP A 216 16.75 6.57 2.84
CA ASP A 216 17.98 6.55 3.63
C ASP A 216 17.68 6.35 5.13
N LEU A 217 16.72 7.09 5.69
CA LEU A 217 16.29 6.93 7.08
C LEU A 217 15.76 5.52 7.36
N TRP A 218 14.94 4.96 6.47
CA TRP A 218 14.43 3.60 6.61
C TRP A 218 15.55 2.55 6.53
N GLN A 219 16.49 2.68 5.60
CA GLN A 219 17.62 1.75 5.47
C GLN A 219 18.57 1.81 6.68
N GLN A 220 18.76 2.99 7.26
CA GLN A 220 19.61 3.16 8.44
C GLN A 220 18.91 2.75 9.75
N GLY A 221 17.58 2.62 9.75
CA GLY A 221 16.78 2.37 10.96
C GLY A 221 16.53 3.64 11.78
N GLU A 222 16.72 4.82 11.18
CA GLU A 222 16.42 6.12 11.80
C GLU A 222 14.90 6.41 11.77
N ILE A 223 14.09 5.43 12.17
CA ILE A 223 12.62 5.49 12.07
C ILE A 223 12.06 6.62 12.93
N SER A 224 12.61 6.85 14.13
CA SER A 224 12.16 7.95 14.99
C SER A 224 12.32 9.34 14.35
N THR A 225 13.31 9.52 13.48
CA THR A 225 13.48 10.74 12.68
C THR A 225 12.43 10.81 11.58
N PHE A 226 12.22 9.72 10.85
CA PHE A 226 11.20 9.63 9.81
C PHE A 226 9.79 9.91 10.36
N LEU A 227 9.40 9.31 11.49
CA LEU A 227 8.07 9.49 12.08
C LEU A 227 7.79 10.95 12.48
N LYS A 228 8.82 11.71 12.87
CA LYS A 228 8.69 13.15 13.13
C LYS A 228 8.51 13.96 11.84
N MET A 229 9.14 13.53 10.74
CA MET A 229 9.01 14.15 9.43
C MET A 229 7.69 13.81 8.73
N LEU A 230 7.06 12.68 9.06
CA LEU A 230 5.92 12.12 8.33
C LEU A 230 4.76 13.11 8.11
N PRO A 231 4.30 13.91 9.09
CA PRO A 231 3.22 14.87 8.85
C PRO A 231 3.60 15.96 7.84
N GLU A 232 4.82 16.50 7.92
CA GLU A 232 5.32 17.52 6.98
C GLU A 232 5.57 16.93 5.61
N TYR A 233 6.06 15.69 5.54
CA TYR A 233 6.25 14.96 4.29
C TYR A 233 4.91 14.73 3.57
N ALA A 234 3.88 14.27 4.30
CA ALA A 234 2.56 14.05 3.74
C ALA A 234 1.99 15.32 3.09
N ASP A 235 2.14 16.47 3.75
CA ASP A 235 1.68 17.77 3.24
C ASP A 235 2.56 18.30 2.09
N LEU A 236 3.86 18.51 2.36
CA LEU A 236 4.76 19.22 1.45
C LEU A 236 5.13 18.43 0.20
N CYS A 237 5.20 17.10 0.30
CA CYS A 237 5.50 16.22 -0.83
C CYS A 237 4.23 15.65 -1.49
N SER A 238 3.05 16.06 -1.01
CA SER A 238 1.76 15.51 -1.43
C SER A 238 1.79 13.99 -1.35
N GLY A 239 2.18 13.43 -0.20
CA GLY A 239 2.34 11.98 -0.04
C GLY A 239 1.05 11.24 -0.38
N GLU A 240 1.16 10.10 -1.04
CA GLU A 240 -0.02 9.42 -1.59
C GLU A 240 -1.03 9.07 -0.51
N GLY A 241 -2.31 9.36 -0.76
CA GLY A 241 -3.37 9.14 0.21
C GLY A 241 -3.09 9.82 1.55
N GLY A 242 -2.31 10.91 1.61
CA GLY A 242 -1.93 11.58 2.86
C GLY A 242 -0.96 10.77 3.73
N MET A 243 -0.29 9.75 3.17
CA MET A 243 0.58 8.80 3.89
C MET A 243 -0.12 8.01 5.00
N HIS A 244 -1.44 7.86 4.90
CA HIS A 244 -2.23 7.13 5.88
C HIS A 244 -1.91 5.62 5.87
N ASP A 245 -1.59 5.04 4.70
CA ASP A 245 -1.04 3.68 4.54
C ASP A 245 0.25 3.48 5.35
N THR A 246 1.14 4.47 5.28
CA THR A 246 2.46 4.43 5.91
C THR A 246 2.34 4.64 7.41
N ALA A 247 1.43 5.52 7.84
CA ALA A 247 1.10 5.68 9.25
C ALA A 247 0.53 4.39 9.87
N MET A 248 -0.39 3.72 9.15
CA MET A 248 -0.93 2.43 9.57
C MET A 248 0.15 1.33 9.61
N LEU A 249 1.01 1.25 8.59
CA LEU A 249 2.13 0.31 8.54
C LEU A 249 3.04 0.46 9.77
N PHE A 250 3.51 1.67 10.04
CA PHE A 250 4.37 1.89 11.21
C PHE A 250 3.63 1.74 12.53
N GLY A 251 2.33 2.05 12.59
CA GLY A 251 1.49 1.73 13.75
C GLY A 251 1.49 0.24 14.06
N ALA A 252 1.32 -0.60 13.02
CA ALA A 252 1.40 -2.05 13.14
C ALA A 252 2.81 -2.53 13.52
N LEU A 253 3.88 -1.88 13.05
CA LEU A 253 5.25 -2.21 13.42
C LEU A 253 5.63 -1.81 14.87
N GLY A 254 4.77 -1.05 15.57
CA GLY A 254 5.00 -0.61 16.94
C GLY A 254 5.44 0.86 17.08
N TRP A 255 5.30 1.65 16.02
CA TRP A 255 5.50 3.09 15.96
C TRP A 255 6.84 3.56 16.55
N ASP A 256 6.81 4.22 17.71
CA ASP A 256 7.97 4.79 18.40
C ASP A 256 8.88 3.73 19.02
N LYS A 257 8.40 2.50 19.15
CA LYS A 257 9.17 1.34 19.64
C LYS A 257 9.77 0.50 18.51
N TYR A 258 9.51 0.85 17.25
CA TYR A 258 10.04 0.10 16.12
C TYR A 258 11.52 0.44 15.88
N GLU A 259 12.39 -0.56 16.05
CA GLU A 259 13.85 -0.44 15.89
C GLU A 259 14.38 -1.12 14.61
N GLY A 260 13.46 -1.57 13.75
CA GLY A 260 13.80 -2.27 12.51
C GLY A 260 14.24 -1.36 11.36
N LYS A 261 14.53 -1.98 10.22
CA LYS A 261 15.07 -1.32 9.02
C LYS A 261 14.29 -1.72 7.77
N GLY A 262 14.30 -0.83 6.79
CA GLY A 262 13.80 -1.08 5.45
C GLY A 262 14.88 -1.64 4.52
N GLU A 263 14.59 -2.74 3.84
CA GLU A 263 15.34 -3.26 2.70
C GLU A 263 14.62 -2.85 1.40
N ILE A 264 15.29 -2.09 0.55
CA ILE A 264 14.76 -1.76 -0.78
C ILE A 264 14.87 -3.01 -1.65
N ILE A 265 13.74 -3.45 -2.21
CA ILE A 265 13.67 -4.54 -3.17
C ILE A 265 13.61 -3.94 -4.57
N GLY A 266 14.74 -4.03 -5.29
CA GLY A 266 14.91 -3.37 -6.59
C GLY A 266 15.50 -1.97 -6.45
N GLU A 267 14.89 -0.97 -7.07
CA GLU A 267 15.35 0.42 -7.03
C GLU A 267 14.19 1.42 -6.90
N TYR A 268 14.49 2.61 -6.38
CA TYR A 268 13.60 3.76 -6.46
C TYR A 268 13.46 4.22 -7.91
N PHE A 269 12.25 4.53 -8.36
CA PHE A 269 12.00 5.04 -9.71
C PHE A 269 10.84 6.05 -9.75
N PRO A 270 10.87 7.04 -10.65
CA PRO A 270 9.72 7.91 -10.88
C PRO A 270 8.68 7.28 -11.81
N SER A 271 7.42 7.63 -11.61
CA SER A 271 6.34 7.34 -12.56
C SER A 271 5.29 8.43 -12.56
N SER A 272 5.02 9.06 -13.71
CA SER A 272 3.97 10.10 -13.84
C SER A 272 4.08 11.27 -12.85
N GLY A 273 5.31 11.61 -12.43
CA GLY A 273 5.56 12.69 -11.47
C GLY A 273 5.75 12.23 -10.01
N THR A 274 5.52 10.96 -9.69
CA THR A 274 5.48 10.43 -8.32
C THR A 274 6.67 9.49 -8.04
N GLY A 275 7.06 9.36 -6.77
CA GLY A 275 8.19 8.53 -6.34
C GLY A 275 7.78 7.10 -5.97
N GLN A 276 8.39 6.09 -6.58
CA GLN A 276 7.99 4.69 -6.43
C GLN A 276 9.11 3.83 -5.85
N VAL A 277 8.74 2.85 -5.03
CA VAL A 277 9.68 1.93 -4.39
C VAL A 277 8.96 0.66 -3.91
N ASN A 278 9.71 -0.42 -3.71
CA ASN A 278 9.31 -1.54 -2.86
C ASN A 278 10.27 -1.63 -1.68
N VAL A 279 9.77 -1.65 -0.45
CA VAL A 279 10.57 -1.72 0.78
C VAL A 279 9.99 -2.78 1.71
N VAL A 280 10.80 -3.74 2.14
CA VAL A 280 10.44 -4.71 3.18
C VAL A 280 11.01 -4.25 4.51
N PHE A 281 10.20 -4.31 5.56
CA PHE A 281 10.58 -3.90 6.92
C PHE A 281 10.89 -5.14 7.77
N SER A 282 12.02 -5.12 8.48
CA SER A 282 12.37 -6.20 9.42
C SER A 282 11.39 -6.22 10.60
N LEU A 283 10.92 -7.41 11.00
CA LEU A 283 9.98 -7.60 12.11
C LEU A 283 10.67 -7.88 13.44
#